data_AF-A0A8J3S8I8-F1
#
_entry.id   AF-A0A8J3S8I8-F1
#
_cell.length_a   1.000
_cell.length_b   1.000
_cell.length_c   1.000
_cell.angle_alpha   90.00
_cell.angle_beta   90.00
_cell.angle_gamma   90.00
#
_symmetry.space_group_name_H-M   'P 1'
#
loop_
_entity.id
_entity.type
_entity.pdbx_description
1 polymer ?
#
loop_
_entity_poly.entity_id
_entity_poly.type
_entity_poly.pdbx_seq_one_letter_code
_entity_poly.pdbx_strand_id
1 'polypeptide(L)'
;MLPLTFALLSEPPQETAGALPGWLVLISLAALYGAGYAISLRLHPYKACRRCRGSGKHRGWFFTDAFRACDACGGTGRELRRFARDD
;
A
#
# COMPACT_ATOMS: atom_id res chain seq x y z
N MET A 1 1.24 -60.23 -33.44
CA MET A 1 0.57 -60.05 -32.14
C MET A 1 1.31 -58.94 -31.41
N LEU A 2 0.60 -57.87 -31.07
CA LEU A 2 1.09 -56.52 -30.73
C LEU A 2 1.79 -56.44 -29.36
N PRO A 3 3.04 -55.96 -29.28
CA PRO A 3 3.51 -55.25 -28.09
C PRO A 3 3.99 -53.82 -28.38
N LEU A 4 4.00 -53.39 -29.65
CA LEU A 4 4.57 -52.09 -30.06
C LEU A 4 3.65 -50.88 -29.82
N THR A 5 2.37 -51.11 -29.52
CA THR A 5 1.39 -50.01 -29.31
C THR A 5 1.48 -49.41 -27.90
N PHE A 6 2.09 -50.08 -26.93
CA PHE A 6 2.08 -49.62 -25.54
C PHE A 6 3.11 -48.52 -25.23
N ALA A 7 4.12 -48.35 -26.09
CA ALA A 7 5.21 -47.39 -25.84
C ALA A 7 4.90 -45.94 -26.25
N LEU A 8 3.86 -45.71 -27.07
CA LEU A 8 3.46 -44.35 -27.48
C LEU A 8 2.52 -43.64 -26.50
N LEU A 9 2.09 -44.29 -25.41
CA LEU A 9 1.31 -43.68 -24.33
C LEU A 9 2.17 -43.30 -23.11
N SER A 10 3.46 -43.05 -23.33
CA SER A 10 4.32 -42.40 -22.33
C SER A 10 4.58 -40.96 -22.75
N GLU A 11 3.53 -40.15 -22.75
CA GLU A 11 3.69 -38.69 -22.81
C GLU A 11 4.50 -38.28 -21.56
N PRO A 12 5.70 -37.69 -21.71
CA PRO A 12 6.46 -37.23 -20.56
C PRO A 12 5.61 -36.20 -19.81
N PRO A 13 5.57 -36.24 -18.46
CA PRO A 13 4.90 -35.22 -17.69
C PRO A 13 5.46 -33.87 -18.14
N GLN A 14 4.58 -32.97 -18.57
CA GLN A 14 4.96 -31.61 -18.93
C GLN A 14 5.45 -30.92 -17.65
N GLU A 15 6.72 -31.10 -17.30
CA GLU A 15 7.38 -30.30 -16.27
C GLU A 15 7.31 -28.85 -16.75
N THR A 16 6.50 -28.06 -16.06
CA THR A 16 6.34 -26.64 -16.34
C THR A 16 7.65 -25.94 -16.00
N ALA A 17 8.58 -25.94 -16.96
CA ALA A 17 9.92 -25.36 -16.91
C ALA A 17 9.96 -23.83 -16.74
N GLY A 18 8.88 -23.22 -16.23
CA GLY A 18 8.74 -21.80 -16.00
C GLY A 18 7.83 -21.43 -14.83
N ALA A 19 7.40 -22.38 -13.99
CA ALA A 19 6.64 -22.05 -12.79
C ALA A 19 7.62 -21.64 -11.68
N LEU A 20 7.85 -20.33 -11.53
CA LEU A 20 8.53 -19.78 -10.36
C LEU A 20 7.90 -20.40 -9.10
N PRO A 21 8.68 -20.94 -8.16
CA PRO A 21 8.11 -21.53 -6.96
C PRO A 21 7.25 -20.48 -6.25
N GLY A 22 6.04 -20.85 -5.84
CA GLY A 22 5.00 -19.88 -5.45
C GLY A 22 5.44 -18.89 -4.37
N TRP A 23 6.37 -19.28 -3.50
CA TRP A 23 6.97 -18.39 -2.50
C TRP A 23 7.75 -17.22 -3.11
N LEU A 24 8.48 -17.42 -4.23
CA LEU A 24 9.18 -16.34 -4.93
C LEU A 24 8.19 -15.33 -5.54
N VAL A 25 7.05 -15.80 -6.04
CA VAL A 25 5.98 -14.92 -6.53
C VAL A 25 5.43 -14.08 -5.39
N LEU A 26 5.14 -14.69 -4.23
CA LEU A 26 4.65 -13.99 -3.05
C LEU A 26 5.64 -12.94 -2.52
N ILE A 27 6.94 -13.29 -2.45
CA ILE A 27 7.99 -12.34 -2.03
C ILE A 27 8.09 -11.18 -3.01
N SER A 28 8.07 -11.46 -4.31
CA SER A 28 8.15 -10.42 -5.35
C SER A 28 6.96 -9.46 -5.26
N LEU A 29 5.74 -9.99 -5.06
CA LEU A 29 4.54 -9.19 -4.90
C LEU A 29 4.60 -8.31 -3.65
N ALA A 30 5.03 -8.89 -2.52
CA ALA A 30 5.19 -8.17 -1.27
C ALA A 30 6.25 -7.05 -1.38
N ALA A 31 7.35 -7.32 -2.07
CA ALA A 31 8.41 -6.33 -2.31
C ALA A 31 7.92 -5.17 -3.19
N LEU A 32 7.22 -5.46 -4.29
CA LEU A 32 6.64 -4.42 -5.16
C LEU A 32 5.61 -3.57 -4.41
N TYR A 33 4.74 -4.21 -3.63
CA TYR A 33 3.76 -3.50 -2.80
C TYR A 33 4.43 -2.63 -1.74
N GLY A 34 5.41 -3.17 -1.02
CA GLY A 34 6.17 -2.44 0.00
C GLY A 34 6.93 -1.25 -0.56
N ALA A 35 7.61 -1.43 -1.70
CA ALA A 35 8.32 -0.35 -2.40
C ALA A 35 7.37 0.75 -2.87
N GLY A 36 6.25 0.37 -3.51
CA GLY A 36 5.23 1.32 -3.94
C GLY A 36 4.61 2.08 -2.76
N TYR A 37 4.36 1.41 -1.65
CA TYR A 37 3.85 2.04 -0.44
C TYR A 37 4.86 3.02 0.18
N ALA A 38 6.15 2.65 0.25
CA ALA A 38 7.20 3.54 0.75
C ALA A 38 7.35 4.80 -0.11
N ILE A 39 7.32 4.66 -1.43
CA ILE A 39 7.35 5.80 -2.37
C ILE A 39 6.11 6.68 -2.15
N SER A 40 4.93 6.08 -2.01
CA SER A 40 3.69 6.81 -1.74
C SER A 40 3.76 7.61 -0.43
N LEU A 41 4.31 7.02 0.64
CA LEU A 41 4.53 7.71 1.90
C LEU A 41 5.51 8.88 1.79
N ARG A 42 6.54 8.79 0.94
CA ARG A 42 7.49 9.88 0.70
C ARG A 42 6.88 11.02 -0.12
N LEU A 43 6.10 10.71 -1.16
CA LEU A 43 5.48 11.72 -2.01
C LEU A 43 4.27 12.40 -1.33
N HIS A 44 3.49 11.63 -0.57
CA HIS A 44 2.28 12.11 0.10
C HIS A 44 2.32 11.78 1.61
N PRO A 45 3.26 12.40 2.36
CA PRO A 45 3.47 12.08 3.77
C PRO A 45 2.33 12.57 4.65
N TYR A 46 1.60 13.61 4.21
CA TYR A 46 0.57 14.26 5.00
C TYR A 46 -0.83 13.73 4.70
N LYS A 47 -1.63 13.65 5.76
CA LYS A 47 -3.09 13.40 5.76
C LYS A 47 -3.78 14.57 6.47
N ALA A 48 -5.10 14.67 6.32
CA ALA A 48 -5.89 15.62 7.08
C ALA A 48 -5.76 15.36 8.58
N CYS A 49 -5.51 16.42 9.36
CA CYS A 49 -5.47 16.33 10.81
C CYS A 49 -6.81 15.79 11.34
N ARG A 50 -6.75 14.77 12.22
CA ARG A 50 -7.96 14.12 12.73
C ARG A 50 -8.82 15.01 13.63
N ARG A 51 -8.21 16.02 14.27
CA ARG A 51 -8.87 16.90 15.23
C ARG A 51 -9.69 17.99 14.54
N CYS A 52 -9.10 18.69 13.56
CA CYS A 52 -9.76 19.75 12.80
C CYS A 52 -10.30 19.29 11.44
N ARG A 53 -10.12 18.00 11.08
CA ARG A 53 -10.53 17.40 9.79
C ARG A 53 -9.98 18.15 8.57
N GLY A 54 -8.73 18.61 8.63
CA GLY A 54 -8.09 19.30 7.50
C GLY A 54 -8.29 20.82 7.46
N SER A 55 -9.13 21.40 8.31
CA SER A 55 -9.41 22.85 8.25
C SER A 55 -8.28 23.75 8.78
N GLY A 56 -7.39 23.22 9.62
CA GLY A 56 -6.41 23.99 10.40
C GLY A 56 -7.00 24.85 11.52
N LYS A 57 -8.33 24.85 11.70
CA LYS A 57 -9.00 25.79 12.62
C LYS A 57 -10.23 25.19 13.32
N HIS A 58 -10.48 25.65 14.54
CA HIS A 58 -11.69 25.38 15.30
C HIS A 58 -12.55 26.64 15.39
N ARG A 59 -13.81 26.52 14.96
CA ARG A 59 -14.83 27.57 15.09
C ARG A 59 -15.71 27.30 16.29
N GLY A 60 -16.16 28.37 16.94
CA GLY A 60 -17.18 28.31 17.98
C GLY A 60 -18.57 28.11 17.37
N TRP A 61 -19.51 27.66 18.19
CA TRP A 61 -20.91 27.51 17.76
C TRP A 61 -21.62 28.86 17.64
N PHE A 62 -21.35 29.79 18.56
CA PHE A 62 -22.05 31.08 18.66
C PHE A 62 -21.41 32.18 17.82
N PHE A 63 -20.07 32.21 17.75
CA PHE A 63 -19.32 33.17 16.95
C PHE A 63 -18.63 32.42 15.81
N THR A 64 -19.29 32.35 14.66
CA THR A 64 -18.80 31.62 13.48
C THR A 64 -17.69 32.36 12.74
N ASP A 65 -17.58 33.67 12.96
CA ASP A 65 -16.57 34.54 12.38
C ASP A 65 -15.21 34.39 13.09
N ALA A 66 -15.22 34.19 14.42
CA ALA A 66 -14.02 33.93 15.20
C ALA A 66 -13.58 32.46 15.10
N PHE A 67 -12.28 32.24 14.88
CA PHE A 67 -11.68 30.91 14.86
C PHE A 67 -10.33 30.92 15.59
N ARG A 68 -10.00 29.79 16.20
CA ARG A 68 -8.66 29.54 16.75
C ARG A 68 -7.90 28.54 15.88
N ALA A 69 -6.58 28.65 15.86
CA ALA A 69 -5.72 27.62 15.25
C ALA A 69 -5.95 26.27 15.94
N CYS A 70 -5.83 25.18 15.18
CA CYS A 70 -5.90 23.85 15.78
C CYS A 70 -4.60 23.53 16.53
N ASP A 71 -4.70 23.33 17.84
CA ASP A 71 -3.56 23.06 18.72
C ASP A 71 -2.83 21.77 18.35
N ALA A 72 -3.56 20.77 17.84
CA ALA A 72 -2.99 19.46 17.49
C ALA A 72 -2.10 19.47 16.24
N CYS A 73 -2.34 20.39 15.30
CA CYS A 73 -1.55 20.50 14.06
C CYS A 73 -0.87 21.88 13.89
N GLY A 74 -0.91 22.72 14.92
CA GLY A 74 -0.37 24.09 14.89
C GLY A 74 -1.02 24.97 13.82
N GLY A 75 -2.26 24.69 13.42
CA GLY A 75 -2.95 25.46 12.38
C GLY A 75 -2.72 25.02 10.93
N THR A 76 -1.85 24.03 10.67
CA THR A 76 -1.53 23.56 9.30
C THR A 76 -2.63 22.75 8.64
N GLY A 77 -3.54 22.19 9.43
CA GLY A 77 -4.58 21.26 8.96
C GLY A 77 -4.04 19.89 8.53
N ARG A 78 -2.74 19.64 8.67
CA ARG A 78 -2.05 18.44 8.20
C ARG A 78 -1.48 17.65 9.38
N GLU A 79 -1.43 16.34 9.24
CA GLU A 79 -0.85 15.41 10.19
C GLU A 79 -0.05 14.36 9.38
N LEU A 80 1.09 13.90 9.89
CA LEU A 80 1.88 12.86 9.24
C LEU A 80 1.11 11.53 9.22
N ARG A 81 1.19 10.82 8.09
CA ARG A 81 0.72 9.43 8.00
C ARG A 81 1.62 8.54 8.87
N ARG A 82 1.03 7.46 9.39
CA ARG A 82 1.81 6.44 10.11
C ARG A 82 2.90 5.91 9.17
N PHE A 83 4.15 5.91 9.63
CA PHE A 83 5.36 5.56 8.87
C PHE A 83 5.85 6.57 7.82
N ALA A 84 5.16 7.70 7.62
CA ALA A 84 5.74 8.82 6.87
C ALA A 84 6.77 9.55 7.76
N ARG A 85 7.86 10.02 7.16
CA ARG A 85 8.89 10.84 7.82
C ARG A 85 8.90 12.24 7.21
N ASP A 86 9.28 13.22 7.99
CA ASP A 86 9.36 14.65 7.68
C ASP A 86 10.81 15.17 7.76
N ASP A 87 11.76 14.38 7.23
CA ASP A 87 13.20 14.69 7.20
C ASP A 87 13.53 16.07 6.58
#